data_AF-A0A9N9IV35-F1
#
_entry.id   AF-A0A9N9IV35-F1
#
_cell.length_a   1.000
_cell.length_b   1.000
_cell.length_c   1.000
_cell.angle_alpha   90.00
_cell.angle_beta   90.00
_cell.angle_gamma   90.00
#
_symmetry.space_group_name_H-M   'P 1'
#
loop_
_entity.id
_entity.type
_entity.pdbx_description
1 polymer ?
#
loop_
_entity_poly.entity_id
_entity_poly.type
_entity_poly.pdbx_seq_one_letter_code
_entity_poly.pdbx_strand_id
1 'polypeptide(L)'
;MLQEKLPYKMYIGSEVPSKPSPNWTRFVCVSDTHNTVNSENFHLPDGDILLHAGDLTKNGALSQIESVVDWLKSLPHGRKIIIAGNHETCLDIPFYQHNWRRFHTQKQNSVKALEIIRNAACGIVYLEDESFTIPENGYNIYGSPYSP
;
A
#
# COMPACT_ATOMS: atom_id res chain seq x y z
N MET A 1 -19.20 17.61 -2.58
CA MET A 1 -18.84 18.57 -3.66
C MET A 1 -19.62 18.20 -4.89
N LEU A 2 -20.19 19.17 -5.61
CA LEU A 2 -20.82 18.94 -6.91
C LEU A 2 -19.73 18.76 -7.99
N GLN A 3 -19.95 17.84 -8.93
CA GLN A 3 -18.99 17.39 -9.95
C GLN A 3 -18.47 18.54 -10.86
N GLU A 4 -19.22 19.63 -10.94
CA GLU A 4 -18.93 20.81 -11.78
C GLU A 4 -17.77 21.69 -11.27
N LYS A 5 -17.31 21.50 -10.03
CA LYS A 5 -16.21 22.29 -9.43
C LYS A 5 -14.86 21.58 -9.40
N LEU A 6 -14.76 20.43 -10.04
CA LEU A 6 -13.58 19.58 -10.00
C LEU A 6 -12.67 19.91 -11.20
N PRO A 7 -11.33 19.92 -11.04
CA PRO A 7 -10.40 20.05 -12.15
C PRO A 7 -10.68 18.98 -13.22
N TYR A 8 -10.32 19.28 -14.47
CA TYR A 8 -10.57 18.42 -15.63
C TYR A 8 -10.14 16.97 -15.36
N LYS A 9 -11.08 16.02 -15.47
CA LYS A 9 -10.96 14.58 -15.17
C LYS A 9 -10.93 14.16 -13.69
N MET A 10 -11.41 15.00 -12.78
CA MET A 10 -11.69 14.57 -11.41
C MET A 10 -13.17 14.17 -11.30
N TYR A 11 -13.41 12.93 -10.85
CA TYR A 11 -14.74 12.35 -10.71
C TYR A 11 -15.00 12.09 -9.23
N ILE A 12 -16.12 12.59 -8.71
CA ILE A 12 -16.63 12.23 -7.38
C ILE A 12 -17.70 11.17 -7.61
N GLY A 13 -17.45 9.95 -7.16
CA GLY A 13 -18.47 8.90 -7.21
C GLY A 13 -17.91 7.50 -7.37
N SER A 14 -18.80 6.53 -7.17
CA SER A 14 -18.58 5.08 -7.23
C SER A 14 -18.30 4.53 -8.64
N GLU A 15 -18.43 5.35 -9.69
CA GLU A 15 -18.26 4.91 -11.07
C GLU A 15 -16.91 5.35 -11.64
N VAL A 16 -16.08 4.34 -11.92
CA VAL A 16 -14.77 4.50 -12.54
C VAL A 16 -14.98 4.69 -14.05
N PRO A 17 -14.56 5.81 -14.66
CA PRO A 17 -14.75 6.00 -16.09
C PRO A 17 -13.98 4.94 -16.86
N SER A 18 -14.49 4.48 -18.00
CA SER A 18 -13.78 3.55 -18.87
C SER A 18 -12.40 4.10 -19.29
N LYS A 19 -11.42 3.23 -19.49
CA LYS A 19 -10.12 3.64 -20.01
C LYS A 19 -10.30 4.25 -21.42
N PRO A 20 -9.65 5.38 -21.75
CA PRO A 20 -9.72 5.97 -23.09
C PRO A 20 -9.16 5.07 -24.20
N SER A 21 -8.25 4.16 -23.85
CA SER A 21 -7.70 3.15 -24.76
C SER A 21 -7.28 1.91 -23.96
N PRO A 22 -7.32 0.70 -24.56
CA PRO A 22 -6.88 -0.53 -23.90
C PRO A 22 -5.39 -0.50 -23.48
N ASN A 23 -4.56 0.32 -24.14
CA ASN A 23 -3.14 0.46 -23.80
C ASN A 23 -2.89 1.42 -22.62
N TRP A 24 -3.94 2.06 -22.09
CA TRP A 24 -3.79 2.94 -20.94
C TRP A 24 -3.69 2.13 -19.65
N THR A 25 -2.78 2.57 -18.80
CA THR A 25 -2.62 2.05 -17.46
C THR A 25 -3.39 2.92 -16.47
N ARG A 26 -4.19 2.28 -15.63
CA ARG A 26 -4.92 2.90 -14.52
C ARG A 26 -4.19 2.59 -13.22
N PHE A 27 -3.65 3.64 -12.63
CA PHE A 27 -3.16 3.62 -11.26
C PHE A 27 -4.31 3.89 -10.29
N VAL A 28 -4.39 3.09 -9.23
CA VAL A 28 -5.27 3.30 -8.10
C VAL A 28 -4.38 3.68 -6.93
N CYS A 29 -4.55 4.87 -6.38
CA CYS A 29 -3.71 5.38 -5.32
C CYS A 29 -4.49 5.45 -4.01
N VAL A 30 -3.92 4.90 -2.94
CA VAL A 30 -4.48 4.89 -1.59
C VAL A 30 -3.34 5.07 -0.59
N SER A 31 -3.67 5.47 0.64
CA SER A 31 -2.73 5.63 1.75
C SER A 31 -3.50 5.57 3.07
N ASP A 32 -2.80 5.50 4.20
CA ASP A 32 -3.36 5.74 5.53
C ASP A 32 -4.55 4.83 5.89
N THR A 33 -4.48 3.56 5.48
CA THR A 33 -5.56 2.59 5.71
C THR A 33 -5.57 2.07 7.14
N HIS A 34 -4.43 2.10 7.85
CA HIS A 34 -4.28 1.77 9.27
C HIS A 34 -4.97 0.47 9.73
N ASN A 35 -4.93 -0.60 8.93
CA ASN A 35 -5.67 -1.86 9.18
C ASN A 35 -7.19 -1.70 9.36
N THR A 36 -7.78 -0.59 8.92
CA THR A 36 -9.22 -0.35 9.05
C THR A 36 -10.02 -0.81 7.83
N VAL A 37 -9.34 -1.27 6.78
CA VAL A 37 -9.93 -1.62 5.49
C VAL A 37 -9.90 -3.12 5.24
N ASN A 38 -10.98 -3.65 4.66
CA ASN A 38 -11.09 -4.99 4.12
C ASN A 38 -12.08 -5.01 2.94
N SER A 39 -12.33 -6.18 2.36
CA SER A 39 -13.24 -6.35 1.24
C SER A 39 -14.72 -6.05 1.53
N GLU A 40 -15.11 -5.93 2.80
CA GLU A 40 -16.50 -5.67 3.21
C GLU A 40 -16.79 -4.18 3.41
N ASN A 41 -15.79 -3.40 3.84
CA ASN A 41 -15.98 -2.00 4.22
C ASN A 41 -15.22 -0.99 3.34
N PHE A 42 -14.35 -1.47 2.45
CA PHE A 42 -13.54 -0.61 1.61
C PHE A 42 -13.32 -1.21 0.22
N HIS A 43 -14.08 -0.69 -0.75
CA HIS A 43 -14.02 -1.14 -2.13
C HIS A 43 -13.09 -0.21 -2.92
N LEU A 44 -11.91 -0.72 -3.28
CA LEU A 44 -11.05 -0.04 -4.22
C LEU A 44 -11.60 -0.21 -5.64
N PRO A 45 -11.55 0.86 -6.47
CA PRO A 45 -11.92 0.75 -7.87
C PRO A 45 -11.00 -0.23 -8.61
N ASP A 46 -11.52 -0.86 -9.67
CA ASP A 46 -10.68 -1.67 -10.55
C ASP A 46 -9.57 -0.82 -11.18
N GLY A 47 -8.39 -1.41 -11.28
CA GLY A 47 -7.20 -0.80 -11.88
C GLY A 47 -6.11 -1.82 -12.17
N ASP A 48 -5.11 -1.40 -12.93
CA ASP A 48 -4.00 -2.30 -13.30
C ASP A 48 -2.96 -2.37 -12.18
N ILE A 49 -2.68 -1.22 -11.56
CA ILE A 49 -1.65 -1.06 -10.55
C ILE A 49 -2.23 -0.31 -9.36
N LEU A 50 -2.14 -0.93 -8.19
CA LEU A 50 -2.38 -0.27 -6.91
C LEU A 50 -1.07 0.34 -6.41
N LEU A 51 -1.13 1.58 -5.95
CA LEU A 51 -0.09 2.26 -5.18
C LEU A 51 -0.62 2.51 -3.76
N HIS A 52 0.06 1.96 -2.74
CA HIS A 52 -0.21 2.30 -1.35
C HIS A 52 0.93 3.14 -0.77
N ALA A 53 0.66 4.39 -0.44
CA ALA A 53 1.68 5.39 -0.09
C ALA A 53 2.02 5.45 1.42
N GLY A 54 2.03 4.30 2.08
CA GLY A 54 2.36 4.20 3.52
C GLY A 54 1.16 4.15 4.45
N ASP A 55 1.44 3.93 5.73
CA ASP A 55 0.46 3.83 6.83
C ASP A 55 -0.60 2.75 6.58
N LEU A 56 -0.11 1.57 6.18
CA LEU A 56 -0.91 0.37 5.98
C LEU A 56 -1.48 -0.17 7.29
N THR A 57 -0.72 -0.01 8.38
CA THR A 57 -0.99 -0.55 9.69
C THR A 57 -1.27 0.52 10.73
N LYS A 58 -1.79 0.11 11.89
CA LYS A 58 -2.03 1.03 13.00
C LYS A 58 -0.77 1.26 13.83
N ASN A 59 0.09 0.26 13.97
CA ASN A 59 1.33 0.38 14.74
C ASN A 59 2.45 -0.59 14.32
N GLY A 60 2.30 -1.27 13.18
CA GLY A 60 3.31 -2.18 12.66
C GLY A 60 3.35 -3.52 13.37
N ALA A 61 2.32 -3.89 14.15
CA ALA A 61 2.28 -5.21 14.78
C ALA A 61 2.36 -6.33 13.74
N LEU A 62 2.99 -7.46 14.08
CA LEU A 62 3.19 -8.55 13.11
C LEU A 62 1.87 -9.07 12.54
N SER A 63 0.85 -9.24 13.39
CA SER A 63 -0.49 -9.66 12.98
C SER A 63 -1.20 -8.65 12.07
N GLN A 64 -0.87 -7.36 12.21
CA GLN A 64 -1.37 -6.30 11.34
C GLN A 64 -0.73 -6.38 9.96
N ILE A 65 0.58 -6.63 9.89
CA ILE A 65 1.32 -6.86 8.64
C ILE A 65 0.76 -8.08 7.90
N GLU A 66 0.51 -9.19 8.60
CA GLU A 66 -0.14 -10.38 8.04
C GLU A 66 -1.52 -10.04 7.45
N SER A 67 -2.36 -9.35 8.22
CA SER A 67 -3.69 -8.92 7.76
C SER A 67 -3.64 -7.96 6.56
N VAL A 68 -2.66 -7.05 6.49
CA VAL A 68 -2.45 -6.17 5.35
C VAL A 68 -2.08 -6.98 4.11
N VAL A 69 -1.17 -7.93 4.23
CA VAL A 69 -0.77 -8.79 3.12
C VAL A 69 -1.95 -9.61 2.60
N ASP A 70 -2.79 -10.16 3.49
CA ASP A 70 -3.99 -10.90 3.09
C ASP A 70 -5.01 -10.01 2.37
N TRP A 71 -5.24 -8.80 2.87
CA TRP A 71 -6.07 -7.81 2.17
C TRP A 71 -5.52 -7.48 0.78
N LEU A 72 -4.23 -7.17 0.67
CA LEU A 72 -3.59 -6.88 -0.63
C LEU A 72 -3.69 -8.04 -1.61
N LYS A 73 -3.55 -9.30 -1.14
CA LYS A 73 -3.72 -10.50 -1.97
C LYS A 73 -5.14 -10.64 -2.51
N SER A 74 -6.14 -10.20 -1.75
CA SER A 74 -7.55 -10.27 -2.16
C SER A 74 -7.91 -9.28 -3.29
N LEU A 75 -7.10 -8.24 -3.50
CA LEU A 75 -7.40 -7.21 -4.48
C LEU A 75 -7.13 -7.67 -5.93
N PRO A 76 -7.97 -7.24 -6.90
CA PRO A 76 -7.89 -7.71 -8.29
C PRO A 76 -6.74 -7.10 -9.10
N HIS A 77 -6.06 -6.08 -8.57
CA HIS A 77 -4.97 -5.38 -9.23
C HIS A 77 -3.82 -6.34 -9.57
N GLY A 78 -3.30 -6.27 -10.80
CA GLY A 78 -2.21 -7.13 -11.25
C GLY A 78 -0.90 -6.86 -10.50
N ARG A 79 -0.66 -5.60 -10.12
CA ARG A 79 0.48 -5.18 -9.29
C ARG A 79 -0.01 -4.34 -8.10
N LYS A 80 0.62 -4.53 -6.95
CA LYS A 80 0.42 -3.71 -5.74
C LYS A 80 1.78 -3.22 -5.26
N ILE A 81 2.10 -1.98 -5.55
CA ILE A 81 3.35 -1.35 -5.14
C ILE A 81 3.09 -0.59 -3.85
N ILE A 82 3.83 -0.91 -2.80
CA ILE A 82 3.59 -0.38 -1.47
C ILE A 82 4.90 0.14 -0.86
N ILE A 83 4.77 1.15 -0.01
CA ILE A 83 5.84 1.62 0.88
C ILE A 83 5.32 1.56 2.31
N ALA A 84 6.25 1.54 3.28
CA ALA A 84 5.93 1.78 4.68
C ALA A 84 5.68 3.28 4.93
N GLY A 85 4.86 3.59 5.94
CA GLY A 85 4.78 4.90 6.56
C GLY A 85 5.27 4.87 8.02
N ASN A 86 5.05 5.96 8.76
CA ASN A 86 5.48 6.07 10.15
C ASN A 86 4.77 5.11 11.10
N HIS A 87 3.64 4.52 10.71
CA HIS A 87 2.95 3.51 11.50
C HIS A 87 3.53 2.09 11.36
N GLU A 88 4.29 1.80 10.31
CA GLU A 88 4.94 0.49 10.09
C GLU A 88 6.21 0.35 10.94
N THR A 89 6.12 0.64 12.24
CA THR A 89 7.29 0.76 13.12
C THR A 89 8.17 -0.48 13.14
N CYS A 90 7.61 -1.68 12.94
CA CYS A 90 8.40 -2.92 12.91
C CYS A 90 9.20 -3.12 11.62
N LEU A 91 8.93 -2.38 10.55
CA LEU A 91 9.68 -2.46 9.29
C LEU A 91 10.97 -1.62 9.35
N ASP A 92 11.04 -0.60 10.21
CA ASP A 92 12.30 0.08 10.57
C ASP A 92 12.97 -0.64 11.75
N ILE A 93 13.80 -1.65 11.45
CA ILE A 93 14.48 -2.46 12.49
C ILE A 93 15.31 -1.56 13.45
N PRO A 94 16.22 -0.68 12.98
CA PRO A 94 17.03 0.15 13.87
C PRO A 94 16.19 1.01 14.83
N PHE A 95 15.14 1.67 14.32
CA PHE A 95 14.25 2.47 15.14
C PHE A 95 13.49 1.60 16.14
N TYR A 96 12.92 0.50 15.68
CA TYR A 96 12.07 -0.36 16.49
C TYR A 96 12.82 -1.00 17.65
N GLN A 97 14.07 -1.41 17.44
CA GLN A 97 14.90 -2.02 18.50
C GLN A 97 14.98 -1.15 19.76
N HIS A 98 15.01 0.17 19.59
CA HIS A 98 15.14 1.15 20.67
C HIS A 98 13.79 1.72 21.13
N ASN A 99 12.76 1.71 20.27
CA ASN A 99 11.50 2.42 20.51
C ASN A 99 10.28 1.50 20.71
N TRP A 100 10.41 0.18 20.59
CA TRP A 100 9.26 -0.74 20.58
C TRP A 100 8.28 -0.57 21.75
N ARG A 101 8.76 -0.20 22.94
CA ARG A 101 7.94 0.01 24.15
C ARG A 101 6.93 1.15 24.02
N ARG A 102 7.13 2.07 23.07
CA ARG A 102 6.19 3.16 22.77
C ARG A 102 4.94 2.66 22.02
N PHE A 103 5.05 1.52 21.34
CA PHE A 103 4.03 1.03 20.40
C PHE A 103 3.43 -0.32 20.81
N HIS A 104 4.19 -1.15 21.50
CA HIS A 104 3.79 -2.53 21.84
C HIS A 104 4.13 -2.89 23.28
N THR A 105 3.23 -3.66 23.90
CA THR A 105 3.45 -4.27 25.23
C THR A 105 4.44 -5.43 25.18
N GLN A 106 4.52 -6.12 24.03
CA GLN A 106 5.48 -7.19 23.75
C GLN A 106 6.25 -6.88 22.48
N LYS A 107 7.57 -7.12 22.52
CA LYS A 107 8.45 -6.88 21.38
C LYS A 107 8.05 -7.79 20.21
N GLN A 108 7.81 -7.18 19.06
CA GLN A 108 7.46 -7.90 17.83
C GLN A 108 8.71 -8.38 17.09
N ASN A 109 8.55 -9.35 16.19
CA ASN A 109 9.63 -9.85 15.33
C ASN A 109 9.70 -9.06 14.02
N SER A 110 10.52 -8.01 13.99
CA SER A 110 10.73 -7.16 12.81
C SER A 110 11.30 -7.90 11.61
N VAL A 111 12.19 -8.87 11.81
CA VAL A 111 12.78 -9.65 10.72
C VAL A 111 11.68 -10.44 10.01
N LYS A 112 10.81 -11.09 10.78
CA LYS A 112 9.64 -11.81 10.24
C LYS A 112 8.65 -10.86 9.55
N ALA A 113 8.42 -9.66 10.10
CA ALA A 113 7.54 -8.68 9.47
C ALA A 113 8.06 -8.25 8.08
N LEU A 114 9.36 -7.96 7.97
CA LEU A 114 10.00 -7.65 6.69
C LEU A 114 9.97 -8.83 5.71
N GLU A 115 10.21 -10.05 6.20
CA GLU A 115 10.13 -11.25 5.39
C GLU A 115 8.74 -11.44 4.79
N ILE A 116 7.68 -11.27 5.60
CA ILE A 116 6.29 -11.40 5.16
C ILE A 116 5.96 -10.38 4.07
N ILE A 117 6.29 -9.10 4.28
CA ILE A 117 5.90 -8.04 3.35
C ILE A 117 6.71 -8.10 2.05
N ARG A 118 8.01 -8.41 2.11
CA ARG A 118 8.88 -8.52 0.92
C ARG A 118 8.59 -9.78 0.12
N ASN A 119 8.16 -10.87 0.76
CA ASN A 119 7.88 -12.16 0.10
C ASN A 119 6.38 -12.45 -0.06
N ALA A 120 5.53 -11.42 -0.01
CA ALA A 120 4.07 -11.55 -0.03
C ALA A 120 3.50 -12.23 -1.29
N ALA A 121 4.26 -12.28 -2.39
CA ALA A 121 3.84 -12.79 -3.70
C ALA A 121 2.59 -12.07 -4.26
N CYS A 122 1.86 -12.68 -5.19
CA CYS A 122 0.60 -12.14 -5.74
C CYS A 122 0.70 -10.71 -6.32
N GLY A 123 1.84 -10.38 -6.94
CA GLY A 123 2.09 -9.08 -7.55
C GLY A 123 2.37 -7.95 -6.56
N ILE A 124 2.53 -8.26 -5.27
CA ILE A 124 2.89 -7.29 -4.23
C ILE A 124 4.40 -7.01 -4.30
N VAL A 125 4.75 -5.73 -4.27
CA VAL A 125 6.14 -5.25 -4.27
C VAL A 125 6.26 -4.17 -3.20
N TYR A 126 7.06 -4.45 -2.18
CA TYR A 126 7.44 -3.47 -1.16
C TYR A 126 8.71 -2.75 -1.59
N LEU A 127 8.70 -1.41 -1.56
CA LEU A 127 9.85 -0.57 -1.89
C LEU A 127 10.39 0.14 -0.65
N GLU A 128 11.71 0.12 -0.49
CA GLU A 128 12.46 0.84 0.54
C GLU A 128 13.69 1.51 -0.08
N ASP A 129 13.56 2.79 -0.40
CA ASP A 129 14.58 3.60 -1.09
C ASP A 129 15.07 2.97 -2.40
N GLU A 130 14.15 2.31 -3.11
CA GLU A 130 14.43 1.54 -4.32
C GLU A 130 13.37 1.79 -5.41
N SER A 131 13.73 1.45 -6.64
CA SER A 131 12.84 1.51 -7.80
C SER A 131 12.43 0.14 -8.28
N PHE A 132 11.20 0.03 -8.77
CA PHE A 132 10.70 -1.14 -9.47
C PHE A 132 10.15 -0.74 -10.84
N THR A 133 10.64 -1.40 -11.89
CA THR A 133 10.10 -1.25 -13.25
C THR A 133 9.08 -2.33 -13.51
N ILE A 134 7.87 -1.93 -13.88
CA ILE A 134 6.75 -2.84 -14.18
C ILE A 134 7.02 -3.53 -15.52
N PRO A 135 7.15 -4.87 -15.55
CA PRO A 135 7.50 -5.59 -16.78
C PRO A 135 6.47 -5.42 -17.91
N GLU A 136 5.20 -5.25 -17.57
CA GLU A 136 4.08 -5.28 -18.52
C GLU A 136 3.96 -3.98 -19.35
N ASN A 137 4.43 -2.85 -18.82
CA ASN A 137 4.23 -1.52 -19.44
C ASN A 137 5.41 -0.54 -19.29
N GLY A 138 6.48 -0.94 -18.58
CA GLY A 138 7.73 -0.18 -18.49
C GLY A 138 7.72 1.01 -17.55
N TYR A 139 6.65 1.27 -16.80
CA TYR A 139 6.67 2.33 -15.78
C TYR A 139 7.69 2.01 -14.69
N ASN A 140 8.55 2.96 -14.38
CA ASN A 140 9.47 2.89 -13.24
C ASN A 140 8.87 3.67 -12.06
N ILE A 141 8.75 3.00 -10.92
CA ILE A 141 8.21 3.57 -9.68
C ILE A 141 9.30 3.52 -8.63
N TYR A 142 9.64 4.68 -8.08
CA TYR A 142 10.51 4.80 -6.90
C TYR A 142 9.66 4.95 -5.64
N GLY A 143 10.06 4.27 -4.57
CA GLY A 143 9.38 4.35 -3.28
C GLY A 143 10.37 4.55 -2.14
N SER A 144 10.07 5.49 -1.25
CA SER A 144 10.81 5.73 -0.02
C SER A 144 9.84 5.77 1.16
N PRO A 145 10.09 5.02 2.25
CA PRO A 145 9.25 5.04 3.44
C PRO A 145 9.60 6.19 4.38
N TYR A 146 10.54 7.07 3.98
CA TYR A 146 10.96 8.20 4.81
C TYR A 146 9.76 9.11 5.09
N SER A 147 9.45 9.25 6.38
CA SER A 147 8.34 10.06 6.88
C SER A 147 8.92 11.25 7.66
N PRO A 148 8.42 12.50 7.44
CA PRO A 148 8.91 13.70 8.10
C PRO A 148 8.62 13.76 9.61
#